data_AF-A0A6P4E2H1-F1
#
_entry.id   AF-A0A6P4E2H1-F1
#
_cell.length_a   1.000
_cell.length_b   1.000
_cell.length_c   1.000
_cell.angle_alpha   90.00
_cell.angle_beta   90.00
_cell.angle_gamma   90.00
#
_symmetry.space_group_name_H-M   'P 1'
#
loop_
_entity.id
_entity.type
_entity.pdbx_description
1 polymer ?
#
loop_
_entity_poly.entity_id
_entity_poly.type
_entity_poly.pdbx_seq_one_letter_code
_entity_poly.pdbx_strand_id
1 'polypeptide(L)'
;MENSAADSFRERDFVFAQAPGYVPWPGILTRKDLRTGMVLFMCTNETKSIPYQKIWRYDDRSKEQFITSQNMEYEEFREAICIAEKLRSGDVDVNCDGAGWQLVSLPDVLAPTIINQNRKDWQLNYVRQVRLERESLSAEVKFIHVINVLRGSLRLRKQDYPSALCAFQQLQGLVLSELLLVRNFGAVEAVHHLCRFASEQPQDQKEAKKVKSLANKLMERFELHFKPPFNSPDFWSEYCLRSKIYRSYTVDVDQVISQLESEQKAAVK
;
A
#
# COMPACT_ATOMS: atom_id res chain seq x y z
N MET A 1 44.91 -12.91 1.21
CA MET A 1 43.56 -13.13 1.78
C MET A 1 43.15 -11.84 2.48
N GLU A 2 42.57 -10.90 1.73
CA GLU A 2 42.05 -9.65 2.29
C GLU A 2 40.64 -9.92 2.78
N ASN A 3 40.45 -10.04 4.10
CA ASN A 3 39.13 -9.95 4.70
C ASN A 3 38.61 -8.55 4.42
N SER A 4 37.67 -8.43 3.48
CA SER A 4 37.14 -7.14 3.10
C SER A 4 36.37 -6.55 4.30
N ALA A 5 36.51 -5.25 4.57
CA ALA A 5 35.74 -4.59 5.64
C ALA A 5 34.21 -4.84 5.51
N ALA A 6 33.75 -5.14 4.28
CA ALA A 6 32.38 -5.55 3.99
C ALA A 6 31.96 -6.84 4.71
N ASP A 7 32.85 -7.80 4.96
CA ASP A 7 32.52 -9.07 5.64
C ASP A 7 32.20 -8.88 7.13
N SER A 8 32.64 -7.75 7.70
CA SER A 8 32.43 -7.43 9.10
C SER A 8 31.05 -6.85 9.40
N PHE A 9 30.32 -6.36 8.39
CA PHE A 9 28.99 -5.76 8.58
C PHE A 9 27.89 -6.69 8.07
N ARG A 10 26.77 -6.72 8.77
CA ARG A 10 25.53 -7.37 8.32
C ARG A 10 24.50 -6.30 8.01
N GLU A 11 23.63 -6.60 7.05
CA GLU A 11 22.46 -5.75 6.85
C GLU A 11 21.65 -5.70 8.14
N ARG A 12 21.09 -4.52 8.43
CA ARG A 12 20.40 -4.13 9.67
C ARG A 12 21.31 -3.89 10.88
N ASP A 13 22.63 -3.94 10.73
CA ASP A 13 23.52 -3.47 11.80
C ASP A 13 23.30 -1.98 12.05
N PHE A 14 23.17 -1.62 13.32
CA PHE A 14 23.30 -0.23 13.77
C PHE A 14 24.76 0.20 13.57
N VAL A 15 24.94 1.37 12.97
CA VAL A 15 26.25 1.91 12.62
C VAL A 15 26.31 3.41 12.89
N PHE A 16 27.52 3.92 13.09
CA PHE A 16 27.82 5.31 12.79
C PHE A 16 28.32 5.41 11.36
N ALA A 17 27.86 6.40 10.60
CA ALA A 17 28.35 6.63 9.26
C ALA A 17 28.61 8.12 9.02
N GLN A 18 29.59 8.43 8.18
CA GLN A 18 29.94 9.82 7.90
C GLN A 18 29.68 10.19 6.44
N ALA A 19 28.67 11.04 6.23
CA ALA A 19 28.43 11.70 4.96
C ALA A 19 29.41 12.88 4.74
N PRO A 20 29.75 13.24 3.50
CA PRO A 20 30.62 14.38 3.22
C PRO A 20 30.06 15.68 3.80
N GLY A 21 30.86 16.39 4.59
CA GLY A 21 30.46 17.67 5.22
C GLY A 21 29.71 17.54 6.55
N TYR A 22 29.51 16.31 7.05
CA TYR A 22 28.78 16.05 8.29
C TYR A 22 29.64 15.30 9.30
N VAL A 23 29.25 15.42 10.57
CA VAL A 23 29.79 14.56 11.64
C VAL A 23 29.31 13.12 11.45
N PRO A 24 30.04 12.12 11.98
CA PRO A 24 29.55 10.75 12.02
C PRO A 24 28.21 10.67 12.75
N TRP A 25 27.19 10.16 12.07
CA TRP A 25 25.80 10.19 12.51
C TRP A 25 25.26 8.76 12.68
N PRO A 26 24.41 8.50 13.68
CA PRO A 26 23.81 7.17 13.87
C PRO A 26 22.87 6.79 12.72
N GLY A 27 22.95 5.54 12.29
CA GLY A 27 22.18 5.04 11.17
C GLY A 27 22.08 3.53 11.17
N ILE A 28 21.41 3.00 10.15
CA ILE A 28 21.22 1.57 9.97
C ILE A 28 21.73 1.19 8.58
N LEU A 29 22.58 0.17 8.52
CA LEU A 29 23.09 -0.36 7.25
C LEU A 29 21.97 -1.15 6.56
N THR A 30 21.42 -0.62 5.47
CA THR A 30 20.25 -1.19 4.78
C THR A 30 20.60 -2.12 3.63
N ARG A 31 21.73 -1.89 2.95
CA ARG A 31 22.22 -2.73 1.85
C ARG A 31 23.73 -2.74 1.81
N LYS A 32 24.30 -3.90 1.46
CA LYS A 32 25.74 -4.05 1.23
C LYS A 32 26.05 -4.09 -0.26
N ASP A 33 26.98 -3.24 -0.69
CA ASP A 33 27.61 -3.30 -2.00
C ASP A 33 29.10 -3.66 -1.82
N LEU A 34 29.85 -3.93 -2.89
CA LEU A 34 31.23 -4.46 -2.79
C LEU A 34 32.21 -3.56 -2.01
N ARG A 35 32.04 -2.23 -2.09
CA ARG A 35 32.96 -1.24 -1.47
C ARG A 35 32.26 -0.22 -0.56
N THR A 36 30.93 -0.23 -0.57
CA THR A 36 30.09 0.78 0.07
C THR A 36 28.90 0.11 0.75
N GLY A 37 28.40 0.72 1.81
CA GLY A 37 27.13 0.37 2.44
C GLY A 37 26.11 1.47 2.23
N MET A 38 24.86 1.11 1.92
CA MET A 38 23.75 2.06 1.96
C MET A 38 23.32 2.25 3.42
N VAL A 39 23.45 3.46 3.95
CA VAL A 39 23.11 3.78 5.33
C VAL A 39 21.93 4.73 5.35
N LEU A 40 20.90 4.37 6.12
CA LEU A 40 19.78 5.23 6.46
C LEU A 40 20.11 5.97 7.75
N PHE A 41 20.17 7.29 7.69
CA PHE A 41 20.51 8.15 8.82
C PHE A 41 19.29 8.43 9.69
N MET A 42 19.41 8.26 10.99
CA MET A 42 18.32 8.49 11.93
C MET A 42 17.95 9.97 11.99
N CYS A 43 16.64 10.26 12.10
CA CYS A 43 16.06 11.61 12.17
C CYS A 43 16.29 12.52 10.95
N THR A 44 16.85 12.03 9.84
CA THR A 44 17.11 12.88 8.65
C THR A 44 16.32 12.44 7.41
N ASN A 45 15.64 11.28 7.45
CA ASN A 45 14.99 10.65 6.28
C ASN A 45 15.93 10.41 5.06
N GLU A 46 17.25 10.57 5.24
CA GLU A 46 18.23 10.45 4.17
C GLU A 46 18.86 9.05 4.16
N THR A 47 18.95 8.44 2.97
CA THR A 47 19.77 7.23 2.75
C THR A 47 20.90 7.56 1.79
N LYS A 48 22.15 7.27 2.18
CA LYS A 48 23.33 7.54 1.33
C LYS A 48 24.22 6.30 1.20
N SER A 49 24.91 6.21 0.07
CA SER A 49 25.98 5.23 -0.15
C SER A 49 27.26 5.73 0.51
N ILE A 50 27.74 5.02 1.52
CA ILE A 50 28.90 5.41 2.32
C ILE A 50 30.01 4.35 2.15
N PRO A 51 31.26 4.74 1.85
CA PRO A 51 32.38 3.80 1.85
C PRO A 51 32.54 3.13 3.21
N TYR A 52 32.84 1.82 3.26
CA TYR A 52 32.98 1.09 4.54
C TYR A 52 34.04 1.68 5.49
N GLN A 53 35.02 2.42 4.97
CA GLN A 53 36.02 3.16 5.75
C GLN A 53 35.42 4.30 6.58
N LYS A 54 34.21 4.74 6.23
CA LYS A 54 33.43 5.78 6.90
C LYS A 54 32.17 5.21 7.56
N ILE A 55 32.18 3.90 7.83
CA ILE A 55 31.13 3.20 8.57
C ILE A 55 31.80 2.52 9.76
N TRP A 56 31.27 2.76 10.96
CA TRP A 56 31.73 2.16 12.20
C TRP A 56 30.56 1.44 12.86
N ARG A 57 30.84 0.33 13.56
CA ARG A 57 29.79 -0.39 14.29
C ARG A 57 29.24 0.49 15.40
N TYR A 58 27.97 0.32 15.72
CA TYR A 58 27.35 1.01 16.85
C TYR A 58 27.65 0.29 18.17
N ASP A 59 28.93 0.28 18.54
CA ASP A 59 29.48 -0.29 19.76
C ASP A 59 29.99 0.81 20.71
N ASP A 60 30.31 0.43 21.94
CA ASP A 60 30.68 1.39 22.99
C ASP A 60 31.94 2.20 22.62
N ARG A 61 32.88 1.57 21.91
CA ARG A 61 34.08 2.24 21.39
C ARG A 61 33.73 3.37 20.42
N SER A 62 32.82 3.13 19.48
CA SER A 62 32.44 4.15 18.49
C SER A 62 31.58 5.24 19.12
N LYS A 63 30.77 4.89 20.13
CA LYS A 63 29.97 5.86 20.89
C LYS A 63 30.84 6.85 21.65
N GLU A 64 31.86 6.39 22.36
CA GLU A 64 32.83 7.25 23.06
C GLU A 64 33.48 8.25 22.10
N GLN A 65 33.69 7.86 20.85
CA GLN A 65 34.31 8.71 19.83
C GLN A 65 33.35 9.76 19.25
N PHE A 66 32.07 9.44 19.07
CA PHE A 66 31.15 10.27 18.28
C PHE A 66 30.05 10.96 19.10
N ILE A 67 29.70 10.45 20.28
CA ILE A 67 28.76 11.08 21.20
C ILE A 67 29.52 12.04 22.11
N THR A 68 29.96 13.15 21.52
CA THR A 68 30.68 14.21 22.24
C THR A 68 29.71 15.27 22.74
N SER A 69 30.12 16.03 23.77
CA SER A 69 29.32 17.15 24.28
C SER A 69 28.95 18.15 23.18
N GLN A 70 29.90 18.44 22.27
CA GLN A 70 29.68 19.32 21.13
C GLN A 70 28.62 18.79 20.15
N ASN A 71 28.63 17.49 19.84
CA ASN A 71 27.62 16.92 18.94
C ASN A 71 26.23 16.83 19.60
N MET A 72 26.17 16.64 20.91
CA MET A 72 24.93 16.59 21.69
C MET A 72 24.25 17.96 21.88
N GLU A 73 24.91 19.05 21.49
CA GLU A 73 24.30 20.38 21.38
C GLU A 73 23.27 20.43 20.24
N TYR A 74 23.46 19.64 19.17
CA TYR A 74 22.47 19.51 18.10
C TYR A 74 21.30 18.66 18.58
N GLU A 75 20.10 19.25 18.58
CA GLU A 75 18.88 18.61 19.07
C GLU A 75 18.58 17.33 18.30
N GLU A 76 18.69 17.38 16.97
CA GLU A 76 18.42 16.23 16.09
C GLU A 76 19.45 15.11 16.29
N PHE A 77 20.70 15.45 16.62
CA PHE A 77 21.74 14.43 16.91
C PHE A 77 21.45 13.73 18.23
N ARG A 78 21.10 14.50 19.27
CA ARG A 78 20.72 13.98 20.58
C ARG A 78 19.50 13.06 20.47
N GLU A 79 18.50 13.44 19.69
CA GLU A 79 17.32 12.61 19.43
C GLU A 79 17.68 11.32 18.68
N ALA A 80 18.51 11.43 17.64
CA ALA A 80 18.94 10.28 16.85
C ALA A 80 19.69 9.23 17.69
N ILE A 81 20.56 9.67 18.61
CA ILE A 81 21.23 8.78 19.58
C ILE A 81 20.22 8.13 20.53
N CYS A 82 19.30 8.90 21.10
CA CYS A 82 18.27 8.37 22.01
C CYS A 82 17.43 7.27 21.34
N ILE A 83 17.03 7.50 20.09
CA ILE A 83 16.30 6.52 19.29
C ILE A 83 17.13 5.27 19.01
N ALA A 84 18.41 5.43 18.64
CA ALA A 84 19.32 4.31 18.42
C ALA A 84 19.45 3.41 19.65
N GLU A 85 19.59 4.00 20.85
CA GLU A 85 19.69 3.25 22.11
C GLU A 85 18.42 2.50 22.47
N LYS A 86 17.25 3.14 22.32
CA LYS A 86 15.96 2.52 22.59
C LYS A 86 15.71 1.33 21.67
N LEU A 87 15.99 1.50 20.37
CA LEU A 87 15.86 0.42 19.39
C LEU A 87 16.81 -0.74 19.65
N ARG A 88 18.04 -0.46 20.09
CA ARG A 88 19.05 -1.49 20.37
C ARG A 88 18.73 -2.29 21.65
N SER A 89 18.14 -1.64 22.65
CA SER A 89 17.82 -2.26 23.94
C SER A 89 16.52 -3.07 23.92
N GLY A 90 15.70 -2.96 22.85
CA GLY A 90 14.42 -3.65 22.72
C GLY A 90 13.34 -3.15 23.69
N ASP A 91 13.62 -2.06 24.41
CA ASP A 91 12.74 -1.46 25.40
C ASP A 91 11.86 -0.41 24.69
N VAL A 92 10.66 -0.83 24.28
CA VAL A 92 9.73 -0.01 23.49
C VAL A 92 8.52 0.34 24.33
N ASP A 93 8.70 1.29 25.26
CA ASP A 93 7.60 2.13 25.73
C ASP A 93 7.77 3.52 25.11
N VAL A 94 7.16 3.72 23.94
CA VAL A 94 7.20 5.00 23.21
C VAL A 94 5.97 5.79 23.60
N ASN A 95 5.99 6.31 24.82
CA ASN A 95 5.16 7.42 25.22
C ASN A 95 5.97 8.33 26.16
N CYS A 96 6.93 9.07 25.60
CA CYS A 96 7.44 10.26 26.26
C CYS A 96 6.54 11.42 25.87
N ASP A 97 5.46 11.62 26.64
CA ASP A 97 4.66 12.83 26.61
C ASP A 97 5.57 14.03 26.89
N GLY A 98 5.87 14.84 25.85
CA GLY A 98 6.59 16.10 26.05
C GLY A 98 7.39 16.66 24.89
N ALA A 99 7.55 15.96 23.76
CA ALA A 99 8.16 16.52 22.54
C ALA A 99 7.15 16.45 21.39
N GLY A 100 6.95 17.57 20.69
CA GLY A 100 5.96 17.75 19.61
C GLY A 100 6.25 16.99 18.32
N TRP A 101 6.68 15.74 18.42
CA TRP A 101 6.83 14.82 17.30
C TRP A 101 5.97 13.58 17.57
N GLN A 102 4.91 13.41 16.79
CA GLN A 102 4.23 12.12 16.66
C GLN A 102 5.24 11.13 16.10
N LEU A 103 5.75 10.27 16.97
CA LEU A 103 6.58 9.16 16.57
C LEU A 103 5.69 8.15 15.83
N VAL A 104 5.58 8.32 14.52
CA VAL A 104 5.26 7.22 13.60
C VAL A 104 6.22 6.10 13.99
N SER A 105 5.66 4.97 14.42
CA SER A 105 6.39 3.89 15.05
C SER A 105 7.68 3.59 14.27
N LEU A 106 8.80 3.48 14.97
CA LEU A 106 10.11 3.21 14.38
C LEU A 106 10.27 1.90 13.54
N PRO A 107 9.30 0.97 13.43
CA PRO A 107 9.27 0.03 12.30
C PRO A 107 9.17 0.71 10.92
N ASP A 108 8.69 1.96 10.84
CA ASP A 108 8.36 2.62 9.57
C ASP A 108 9.52 3.36 8.89
N VAL A 109 10.60 3.66 9.62
CA VAL A 109 11.79 4.30 9.02
C VAL A 109 12.66 3.26 8.30
N LEU A 110 12.64 2.00 8.74
CA LEU A 110 13.43 0.88 8.20
C LEU A 110 12.99 0.34 6.82
N ALA A 111 12.06 1.01 6.16
CA ALA A 111 11.13 0.28 5.31
C ALA A 111 10.75 0.90 3.94
N PRO A 112 11.68 1.37 3.11
CA PRO A 112 11.40 1.40 1.68
C PRO A 112 11.37 0.00 1.08
N THR A 113 12.13 -0.97 1.63
CA THR A 113 12.32 -2.30 1.04
C THR A 113 11.56 -3.40 1.78
N ILE A 114 11.50 -3.43 3.12
CA ILE A 114 10.73 -4.44 3.87
C ILE A 114 9.24 -4.11 3.91
N ILE A 115 8.83 -2.85 4.08
CA ILE A 115 7.42 -2.50 3.83
C ILE A 115 7.12 -2.70 2.35
N ASN A 116 8.00 -2.39 1.38
CA ASN A 116 7.70 -2.79 -0.01
C ASN A 116 7.59 -4.31 -0.15
N GLN A 117 8.48 -5.11 0.44
CA GLN A 117 8.47 -6.55 0.28
C GLN A 117 7.25 -7.14 0.98
N ASN A 118 7.01 -6.83 2.25
CA ASN A 118 5.81 -7.23 2.99
C ASN A 118 4.53 -6.69 2.36
N ARG A 119 4.53 -5.46 1.81
CA ARG A 119 3.38 -4.90 1.08
C ARG A 119 3.19 -5.61 -0.25
N LYS A 120 4.26 -5.90 -1.00
CA LYS A 120 4.21 -6.69 -2.24
C LYS A 120 3.82 -8.13 -1.98
N ASP A 121 4.28 -8.73 -0.89
CA ASP A 121 3.98 -10.09 -0.45
C ASP A 121 2.53 -10.17 0.03
N TRP A 122 2.07 -9.18 0.80
CA TRP A 122 0.67 -9.03 1.18
C TRP A 122 -0.21 -8.80 -0.05
N GLN A 123 0.18 -7.90 -0.97
CA GLN A 123 -0.52 -7.65 -2.23
C GLN A 123 -0.60 -8.91 -3.09
N LEU A 124 0.50 -9.66 -3.20
CA LEU A 124 0.58 -10.89 -3.97
C LEU A 124 -0.26 -12.00 -3.32
N ASN A 125 -0.20 -12.13 -1.99
CA ASN A 125 -1.02 -13.06 -1.23
C ASN A 125 -2.51 -12.73 -1.35
N TYR A 126 -2.85 -11.44 -1.26
CA TYR A 126 -4.19 -10.93 -1.49
C TYR A 126 -4.71 -11.34 -2.88
N VAL A 127 -3.95 -11.07 -3.94
CA VAL A 127 -4.34 -11.42 -5.31
C VAL A 127 -4.49 -12.93 -5.48
N ARG A 128 -3.58 -13.73 -4.90
CA ARG A 128 -3.68 -15.19 -4.90
C ARG A 128 -4.97 -15.67 -4.21
N GLN A 129 -5.28 -15.12 -3.04
CA GLN A 129 -6.46 -15.47 -2.27
C GLN A 129 -7.75 -15.15 -3.02
N VAL A 130 -7.86 -13.94 -3.56
CA VAL A 130 -9.06 -13.50 -4.30
C VAL A 130 -9.25 -14.31 -5.58
N ARG A 131 -8.17 -14.73 -6.26
CA ARG A 131 -8.24 -15.61 -7.43
C ARG A 131 -8.78 -17.02 -7.13
N LEU A 132 -8.77 -17.48 -5.88
CA LEU A 132 -9.38 -18.76 -5.50
C LEU A 132 -10.91 -18.73 -5.71
N GLU A 133 -11.53 -17.55 -5.70
CA GLU A 133 -12.96 -17.36 -5.93
C GLU A 133 -13.35 -17.46 -7.41
N ARG A 134 -12.51 -18.00 -8.30
CA ARG A 134 -12.73 -18.03 -9.77
C ARG A 134 -14.10 -18.54 -10.21
N GLU A 135 -14.68 -19.47 -9.45
CA GLU A 135 -16.00 -20.07 -9.75
C GLU A 135 -17.14 -19.06 -9.63
N SER A 136 -16.95 -18.00 -8.83
CA SER A 136 -17.89 -16.88 -8.69
C SER A 136 -17.98 -16.01 -9.96
N LEU A 137 -17.00 -16.09 -10.87
CA LEU A 137 -17.02 -15.34 -12.14
C LEU A 137 -18.08 -15.83 -13.12
N SER A 138 -18.73 -16.97 -12.85
CA SER A 138 -19.89 -17.43 -13.63
C SER A 138 -21.02 -16.37 -13.70
N ALA A 139 -21.15 -15.53 -12.67
CA ALA A 139 -22.11 -14.44 -12.63
C ALA A 139 -21.66 -13.16 -13.35
N GLU A 140 -20.41 -13.08 -13.84
CA GLU A 140 -19.79 -11.84 -14.31
C GLU A 140 -20.48 -11.20 -15.51
N VAL A 141 -20.76 -11.98 -16.55
CA VAL A 141 -21.43 -11.48 -17.76
C VAL A 141 -22.79 -10.86 -17.40
N LYS A 142 -23.52 -11.53 -16.51
CA LYS A 142 -24.83 -11.04 -16.04
C LYS A 142 -24.67 -9.80 -15.18
N PHE A 143 -23.69 -9.75 -14.28
CA PHE A 143 -23.40 -8.58 -13.46
C PHE A 143 -23.10 -7.35 -14.33
N ILE A 144 -22.18 -7.46 -15.28
CA ILE A 144 -21.82 -6.38 -16.22
C ILE A 144 -23.04 -5.94 -17.02
N HIS A 145 -23.80 -6.90 -17.56
CA HIS A 145 -24.99 -6.60 -18.34
C HIS A 145 -26.01 -5.79 -17.54
N VAL A 146 -26.35 -6.23 -16.32
CA VAL A 146 -27.33 -5.55 -15.48
C VAL A 146 -26.86 -4.16 -15.05
N ILE A 147 -25.57 -3.97 -14.76
CA ILE A 147 -25.01 -2.64 -14.46
C ILE A 147 -25.07 -1.73 -15.69
N ASN A 148 -24.81 -2.25 -16.90
CA ASN A 148 -24.93 -1.46 -18.12
C ASN A 148 -26.38 -1.05 -18.41
N VAL A 149 -27.35 -1.92 -18.14
CA VAL A 149 -28.78 -1.58 -18.20
C VAL A 149 -29.09 -0.46 -17.20
N LEU A 150 -28.60 -0.57 -15.95
CA LEU A 150 -28.79 0.46 -14.93
C LEU A 150 -28.21 1.82 -15.36
N ARG A 151 -26.97 1.84 -15.87
CA ARG A 151 -26.33 3.05 -16.41
C ARG A 151 -27.08 3.63 -17.61
N GLY A 152 -27.58 2.77 -18.49
CA GLY A 152 -28.37 3.17 -19.66
C GLY A 152 -29.72 3.77 -19.28
N SER A 153 -30.31 3.30 -18.18
CA SER A 153 -31.62 3.72 -17.69
C SER A 153 -31.57 5.06 -16.95
N LEU A 154 -30.42 5.44 -16.37
CA LEU A 154 -30.30 6.64 -15.53
C LEU A 154 -29.45 7.75 -16.19
N ARG A 155 -29.64 8.00 -17.48
CA ARG A 155 -28.91 9.05 -18.20
C ARG A 155 -29.52 10.43 -17.91
N LEU A 156 -28.68 11.48 -17.94
CA LEU A 156 -29.10 12.87 -17.71
C LEU A 156 -30.31 13.31 -18.58
N ARG A 157 -30.38 12.83 -19.83
CA ARG A 157 -31.44 13.20 -20.78
C ARG A 157 -32.66 12.28 -20.77
N LYS A 158 -32.56 11.09 -20.15
CA LYS A 158 -33.64 10.10 -20.11
C LYS A 158 -33.47 9.22 -18.88
N GLN A 159 -34.39 9.38 -17.94
CA GLN A 159 -34.44 8.62 -16.70
C GLN A 159 -35.60 7.61 -16.78
N ASP A 160 -35.25 6.35 -16.98
CA ASP A 160 -36.16 5.20 -16.97
C ASP A 160 -36.06 4.51 -15.61
N TYR A 161 -36.81 5.04 -14.65
CA TYR A 161 -36.87 4.51 -13.29
C TYR A 161 -37.36 3.04 -13.21
N PRO A 162 -38.41 2.62 -13.94
CA PRO A 162 -38.82 1.22 -13.97
C PRO A 162 -37.70 0.25 -14.35
N SER A 163 -36.97 0.54 -15.44
CA SER A 163 -35.85 -0.30 -15.88
C SER A 163 -34.72 -0.32 -14.86
N ALA A 164 -34.42 0.83 -14.23
CA ALA A 164 -33.41 0.92 -13.17
C ALA A 164 -33.79 0.08 -11.93
N LEU A 165 -35.06 0.15 -11.49
CA LEU A 165 -35.55 -0.64 -10.35
C LEU A 165 -35.50 -2.14 -10.64
N CYS A 166 -35.86 -2.56 -11.85
CA CYS A 166 -35.73 -3.95 -12.28
C CYS A 166 -34.26 -4.41 -12.26
N ALA A 167 -33.34 -3.57 -12.75
CA ALA A 167 -31.91 -3.86 -12.69
C ALA A 167 -31.41 -4.05 -11.25
N PHE A 168 -31.82 -3.18 -10.30
CA PHE A 168 -31.48 -3.37 -8.89
C PHE A 168 -32.00 -4.69 -8.30
N GLN A 169 -33.23 -5.09 -8.63
CA GLN A 169 -33.78 -6.38 -8.19
C GLN A 169 -32.97 -7.56 -8.75
N GLN A 170 -32.55 -7.49 -10.01
CA GLN A 170 -31.71 -8.52 -10.61
C GLN A 170 -30.34 -8.60 -9.91
N LEU A 171 -29.74 -7.45 -9.56
CA LEU A 171 -28.46 -7.40 -8.82
C LEU A 171 -28.58 -8.01 -7.42
N GLN A 172 -29.73 -7.86 -6.75
CA GLN A 172 -29.97 -8.47 -5.44
C GLN A 172 -29.90 -10.01 -5.49
N GLY A 173 -30.36 -10.62 -6.58
CA GLY A 173 -30.31 -12.08 -6.76
C GLY A 173 -28.97 -12.64 -7.23
N LEU A 174 -27.99 -11.80 -7.56
CA LEU A 174 -26.67 -12.28 -7.98
C LEU A 174 -25.82 -12.67 -6.78
N VAL A 175 -25.07 -13.77 -6.92
CA VAL A 175 -24.00 -14.11 -6.00
C VAL A 175 -22.82 -13.19 -6.30
N LEU A 176 -22.43 -12.40 -5.30
CA LEU A 176 -21.31 -11.48 -5.39
C LEU A 176 -20.11 -12.08 -4.66
N SER A 177 -18.92 -11.66 -5.06
CA SER A 177 -17.66 -12.10 -4.49
C SER A 177 -16.66 -10.95 -4.54
N GLU A 178 -15.59 -11.03 -3.74
CA GLU A 178 -14.57 -9.99 -3.77
C GLU A 178 -13.92 -9.93 -5.17
N LEU A 179 -13.63 -11.10 -5.77
CA LEU A 179 -13.04 -11.21 -7.10
C LEU A 179 -13.89 -10.55 -8.19
N LEU A 180 -15.20 -10.82 -8.19
CA LEU A 180 -16.12 -10.25 -9.16
C LEU A 180 -16.11 -8.72 -9.10
N LEU A 181 -16.10 -8.17 -7.89
CA LEU A 181 -16.16 -6.72 -7.65
C LEU A 181 -14.84 -6.01 -8.02
N VAL A 182 -13.69 -6.55 -7.62
CA VAL A 182 -12.39 -5.91 -7.92
C VAL A 182 -12.01 -5.99 -9.41
N ARG A 183 -12.46 -7.04 -10.11
CA ARG A 183 -12.25 -7.18 -11.56
C ARG A 183 -13.13 -6.23 -12.38
N ASN A 184 -14.28 -5.84 -11.83
CA ASN A 184 -15.27 -4.99 -12.51
C ASN A 184 -15.36 -3.58 -11.89
N PHE A 185 -14.20 -2.92 -11.74
CA PHE A 185 -14.10 -1.60 -11.11
C PHE A 185 -15.11 -0.57 -11.64
N GLY A 186 -15.18 -0.40 -12.97
CA GLY A 186 -16.10 0.57 -13.58
C GLY A 186 -17.58 0.27 -13.33
N ALA A 187 -17.93 -0.98 -13.02
CA ALA A 187 -19.30 -1.36 -12.68
C ALA A 187 -19.63 -0.94 -11.24
N VAL A 188 -18.73 -1.20 -10.29
CA VAL A 188 -18.89 -0.80 -8.88
C VAL A 188 -18.83 0.73 -8.74
N GLU A 189 -17.92 1.39 -9.46
CA GLU A 189 -17.82 2.85 -9.53
C GLU A 189 -19.11 3.50 -10.04
N ALA A 190 -19.76 2.89 -11.04
CA ALA A 190 -21.06 3.38 -11.51
C ALA A 190 -22.11 3.35 -10.40
N VAL A 191 -22.14 2.31 -9.57
CA VAL A 191 -23.05 2.22 -8.41
C VAL A 191 -22.68 3.25 -7.35
N HIS A 192 -21.39 3.44 -7.07
CA HIS A 192 -20.91 4.45 -6.12
C HIS A 192 -21.35 5.86 -6.53
N HIS A 193 -21.28 6.21 -7.83
CA HIS A 193 -21.82 7.48 -8.31
C HIS A 193 -23.35 7.59 -8.12
N LEU A 194 -24.08 6.48 -8.25
CA LEU A 194 -25.53 6.46 -8.00
C LEU A 194 -25.90 6.68 -6.53
N CYS A 195 -25.00 6.45 -5.58
CA CYS A 195 -25.20 6.83 -4.18
C CYS A 195 -25.34 8.35 -3.98
N ARG A 196 -24.92 9.16 -4.96
CA ARG A 196 -25.10 10.61 -4.97
C ARG A 196 -26.15 11.06 -5.98
N PHE A 197 -26.90 10.13 -6.57
CA PHE A 197 -27.90 10.42 -7.58
C PHE A 197 -28.98 11.38 -7.04
N ALA A 198 -29.28 12.38 -7.84
CA ALA A 198 -30.35 13.34 -7.62
C ALA A 198 -30.97 13.69 -8.98
N SER A 199 -32.30 13.80 -9.02
CA SER A 199 -32.98 14.37 -10.19
C SER A 199 -33.18 15.86 -9.99
N GLU A 200 -32.95 16.62 -11.05
CA GLU A 200 -33.24 18.06 -11.13
C GLU A 200 -34.74 18.33 -11.30
N GLN A 201 -35.50 17.31 -11.72
CA GLN A 201 -36.93 17.42 -11.98
C GLN A 201 -37.75 17.15 -10.69
N PRO A 202 -38.63 18.08 -10.26
CA PRO A 202 -39.41 17.92 -9.03
C PRO A 202 -40.30 16.67 -9.01
N GLN A 203 -40.87 16.30 -10.16
CA GLN A 203 -41.73 15.12 -10.30
C GLN A 203 -41.00 13.79 -10.04
N ASP A 204 -39.71 13.74 -10.33
CA ASP A 204 -38.91 12.52 -10.27
C ASP A 204 -38.13 12.39 -8.95
N GLN A 205 -38.23 13.39 -8.08
CA GLN A 205 -37.44 13.46 -6.85
C GLN A 205 -37.68 12.27 -5.92
N LYS A 206 -38.90 11.72 -5.91
CA LYS A 206 -39.26 10.52 -5.12
C LYS A 206 -38.58 9.26 -5.66
N GLU A 207 -38.62 9.05 -6.97
CA GLU A 207 -37.98 7.89 -7.61
C GLU A 207 -36.46 8.00 -7.59
N ALA A 208 -35.91 9.20 -7.77
CA ALA A 208 -34.48 9.46 -7.61
C ALA A 208 -33.97 9.14 -6.19
N LYS A 209 -34.72 9.51 -5.16
CA LYS A 209 -34.41 9.14 -3.77
C LYS A 209 -34.45 7.61 -3.56
N LYS A 210 -35.38 6.92 -4.21
CA LYS A 210 -35.48 5.45 -4.16
C LYS A 210 -34.28 4.78 -4.83
N VAL A 211 -33.87 5.26 -6.01
CA VAL A 211 -32.66 4.83 -6.71
C VAL A 211 -31.43 5.01 -5.83
N LYS A 212 -31.26 6.20 -5.23
CA LYS A 212 -30.16 6.49 -4.30
C LYS A 212 -30.14 5.53 -3.11
N SER A 213 -31.30 5.26 -2.51
CA SER A 213 -31.42 4.32 -1.39
C SER A 213 -31.03 2.89 -1.79
N LEU A 214 -31.44 2.44 -2.98
CA LEU A 214 -31.07 1.12 -3.50
C LEU A 214 -29.58 1.02 -3.83
N ALA A 215 -28.99 2.08 -4.39
CA ALA A 215 -27.55 2.15 -4.63
C ALA A 215 -26.75 2.06 -3.32
N ASN A 216 -27.15 2.79 -2.27
CA ASN A 216 -26.52 2.70 -0.94
C ASN A 216 -26.60 1.28 -0.37
N LYS A 217 -27.77 0.64 -0.41
CA LYS A 217 -27.93 -0.76 0.04
C LYS A 217 -27.06 -1.73 -0.76
N LEU A 218 -26.89 -1.48 -2.06
CA LEU A 218 -26.03 -2.30 -2.90
C LEU A 218 -24.55 -2.09 -2.55
N MET A 219 -24.13 -0.86 -2.23
CA MET A 219 -22.79 -0.58 -1.74
C MET A 219 -22.51 -1.23 -0.38
N GLU A 220 -23.45 -1.17 0.56
CA GLU A 220 -23.36 -1.89 1.85
C GLU A 220 -23.20 -3.40 1.61
N ARG A 221 -23.95 -3.95 0.63
CA ARG A 221 -23.80 -5.36 0.26
C ARG A 221 -22.44 -5.67 -0.35
N PHE A 222 -21.86 -4.75 -1.15
CA PHE A 222 -20.50 -4.92 -1.66
C PHE A 222 -19.49 -4.97 -0.52
N GLU A 223 -19.62 -4.09 0.47
CA GLU A 223 -18.74 -4.02 1.64
C GLU A 223 -18.69 -5.33 2.44
N LEU A 224 -19.80 -6.06 2.56
CA LEU A 224 -19.85 -7.36 3.24
C LEU A 224 -18.91 -8.42 2.64
N HIS A 225 -18.49 -8.26 1.39
CA HIS A 225 -17.55 -9.18 0.75
C HIS A 225 -16.08 -8.86 1.05
N PHE A 226 -15.79 -7.75 1.74
CA PHE A 226 -14.43 -7.35 2.09
C PHE A 226 -14.19 -7.60 3.58
N LYS A 227 -13.20 -8.44 3.88
CA LYS A 227 -12.86 -8.76 5.28
C LYS A 227 -12.21 -7.56 5.99
N PRO A 228 -12.74 -7.11 7.13
CA PRO A 228 -12.06 -6.16 8.01
C PRO A 228 -10.90 -6.85 8.77
N PRO A 229 -9.93 -6.09 9.32
CA PRO A 229 -9.86 -4.63 9.33
C PRO A 229 -9.47 -4.03 7.97
N PHE A 230 -9.98 -2.83 7.69
CA PHE A 230 -9.55 -2.05 6.53
C PHE A 230 -8.28 -1.29 6.88
N ASN A 231 -7.39 -1.15 5.90
CA ASN A 231 -6.19 -0.32 6.03
C ASN A 231 -6.47 1.14 5.67
N SER A 232 -7.72 1.44 5.30
CA SER A 232 -8.20 2.72 4.80
C SER A 232 -9.34 3.25 5.68
N PRO A 233 -9.61 4.56 5.67
CA PRO A 233 -10.59 5.18 6.59
C PRO A 233 -12.03 4.77 6.31
N ASP A 234 -12.33 4.32 5.09
CA ASP A 234 -13.67 3.93 4.66
C ASP A 234 -13.61 2.80 3.61
N PHE A 235 -14.75 2.13 3.42
CA PHE A 235 -14.90 1.03 2.46
C PHE A 235 -14.49 1.42 1.03
N TRP A 236 -14.88 2.60 0.56
CA TRP A 236 -14.61 3.00 -0.83
C TRP A 236 -13.12 3.19 -1.07
N SER A 237 -12.41 3.81 -0.11
CA SER A 237 -10.95 3.94 -0.14
C SER A 237 -10.25 2.58 -0.15
N GLU A 238 -10.70 1.64 0.69
CA GLU A 238 -10.16 0.27 0.73
C GLU A 238 -10.43 -0.49 -0.58
N TYR A 239 -11.64 -0.38 -1.12
CA TYR A 239 -12.03 -0.99 -2.39
C TYR A 239 -11.17 -0.48 -3.55
N CYS A 240 -10.92 0.83 -3.62
CA CYS A 240 -10.07 1.45 -4.65
C CYS A 240 -8.63 0.93 -4.55
N LEU A 241 -8.08 0.81 -3.33
CA LEU A 241 -6.75 0.26 -3.09
C LEU A 241 -6.66 -1.19 -3.58
N ARG A 242 -7.60 -2.03 -3.15
CA ARG A 242 -7.65 -3.46 -3.50
C ARG A 242 -7.84 -3.70 -5.00
N SER A 243 -8.70 -2.93 -5.65
CA SER A 243 -8.91 -2.98 -7.10
C SER A 243 -7.65 -2.56 -7.87
N LYS A 244 -6.94 -1.52 -7.39
CA LYS A 244 -5.66 -1.09 -7.98
C LYS A 244 -4.59 -2.17 -7.85
N ILE A 245 -4.49 -2.82 -6.70
CA ILE A 245 -3.57 -3.95 -6.47
C ILE A 245 -3.93 -5.10 -7.41
N TYR A 246 -5.19 -5.52 -7.45
CA TYR A 246 -5.62 -6.59 -8.33
C TYR A 246 -5.26 -6.30 -9.80
N ARG A 247 -5.51 -5.08 -10.26
CA ARG A 247 -5.16 -4.65 -11.62
C ARG A 247 -3.66 -4.66 -11.87
N SER A 248 -2.82 -4.14 -10.96
CA SER A 248 -1.37 -4.11 -11.18
C SER A 248 -0.79 -5.53 -11.35
N TYR A 249 -1.23 -6.47 -10.53
CA TYR A 249 -0.77 -7.86 -10.57
C TYR A 249 -1.47 -8.75 -11.61
N THR A 250 -2.44 -8.22 -12.37
CA THR A 250 -3.07 -8.94 -13.49
C THR A 250 -2.57 -8.41 -14.83
N VAL A 251 -2.40 -7.10 -14.97
CA VAL A 251 -1.85 -6.48 -16.19
C VAL A 251 -0.36 -6.83 -16.38
N ASP A 252 0.44 -6.89 -15.31
CA ASP A 252 1.85 -7.29 -15.40
C ASP A 252 2.02 -8.77 -15.77
N VAL A 253 1.06 -9.63 -15.45
CA VAL A 253 1.13 -11.07 -15.75
C VAL A 253 0.81 -11.34 -17.22
N ASP A 254 -0.18 -10.67 -17.80
CA ASP A 254 -0.50 -10.83 -19.22
C ASP A 254 0.62 -10.28 -20.13
N GLN A 255 1.31 -9.22 -19.70
CA GLN A 255 2.43 -8.64 -20.44
C GLN A 255 3.70 -9.51 -20.36
N VAL A 256 3.98 -10.11 -19.20
CA VAL A 256 5.10 -11.06 -19.01
C VAL A 256 4.84 -12.40 -19.70
N ILE A 257 3.60 -12.92 -19.66
CA ILE A 257 3.23 -14.15 -20.40
C ILE A 257 3.30 -13.90 -21.91
N SER A 258 2.83 -12.75 -22.40
CA SER A 258 2.94 -12.40 -23.82
C SER A 258 4.39 -12.24 -24.28
N GLN A 259 5.27 -11.72 -23.43
CA GLN A 259 6.71 -11.64 -23.70
C GLN A 259 7.36 -13.03 -23.76
N LEU A 260 7.08 -13.89 -22.79
CA LEU A 260 7.60 -15.27 -22.76
C LEU A 260 7.09 -16.12 -23.93
N GLU A 261 5.83 -15.95 -24.35
CA GLU A 261 5.29 -16.62 -25.53
C GLU A 261 5.89 -16.09 -26.83
N SER A 262 6.27 -14.80 -26.88
CA SER A 262 6.96 -14.22 -28.04
C SER A 262 8.42 -14.67 -28.14
N GLU A 263 9.10 -14.83 -27.02
CA GLU A 263 10.49 -15.32 -26.94
C GLU A 263 10.59 -16.81 -27.27
N GLN A 264 9.62 -17.63 -26.81
CA GLN A 264 9.56 -19.05 -27.19
C GLN A 264 9.26 -19.25 -28.69
N LYS A 265 8.48 -18.37 -29.31
CA LYS A 265 8.24 -18.41 -30.77
C LYS A 265 9.45 -17.94 -31.59
N ALA A 266 10.29 -17.08 -31.05
CA ALA A 266 11.52 -16.64 -31.68
C ALA A 266 12.64 -17.69 -31.59
N ALA A 267 12.67 -18.52 -30.55
CA ALA A 267 13.66 -19.57 -30.35
C ALA A 267 13.44 -20.85 -31.17
N VAL A 268 12.30 -20.97 -31.87
CA VAL A 268 11.92 -22.14 -32.69
C VAL A 268 11.99 -21.83 -34.20
N LYS A 269 12.57 -20.68 -34.58
CA LYS A 269 12.85 -20.29 -35.96
C LYS A 269 14.35 -20.23 -36.20
#